data_AF-A0A9P6IQ02-F1
#
_entry.id   AF-A0A9P6IQ02-F1
#
_cell.length_a   1.000
_cell.length_b   1.000
_cell.length_c   1.000
_cell.angle_alpha   90.00
_cell.angle_beta   90.00
_cell.angle_gamma   90.00
#
_symmetry.space_group_name_H-M   'P 1'
#
loop_
_entity.id
_entity.type
_entity.pdbx_description
1 polymer ?
#
loop_
_entity_poly.entity_id
_entity_poly.type
_entity_poly.pdbx_seq_one_letter_code
_entity_poly.pdbx_strand_id
1 'polypeptide(L)'
;DTNDRFLANIQRGGTYSVVPRIPGGEITPDKLIAIAVVAKEFGLYTKITGGQRIDLFGAKREDLPVIWERLVDAGLESGHAYGKALRTVKSCVGSTWCRYGLQDSVGFAIFIENRYKGIRAPHKLKGGVSGCVRECAEARGKDFGIIATEKGYNLFVCGNGGAQPKHAVLLVADVSEANCIKYLDRFLMFYIATADKLTRTSKWLEKLEGGIDYLKRVILEDYLGICDDLEKQMAYLIGTYQCEWKTVVDDPERRQQFRQFVNTTETQPGIEFVSERGQKRPADWPKEAVVLPPSPVSPKMDPFDTKDPKKWICVGETKDFEVDAGRTIKYGGVQIAVFRMPNGSWYATQNMCPHKRALVLSQGLLGDSVSAAGDGKSQP
;
A
#
# COMPACT_ATOMS: atom_id res chain seq x y z
N ASP A 1 2.04 -3.09 -9.37
CA ASP A 1 2.08 -3.94 -8.15
C ASP A 1 0.64 -4.34 -7.83
N THR A 2 0.39 -5.59 -7.43
CA THR A 2 -0.97 -6.11 -7.13
C THR A 2 -1.74 -5.22 -6.14
N ASN A 3 -1.03 -4.56 -5.22
CA ASN A 3 -1.66 -3.71 -4.21
C ASN A 3 -2.08 -2.33 -4.74
N ASP A 4 -1.43 -1.83 -5.80
CA ASP A 4 -1.81 -0.56 -6.43
C ASP A 4 -3.12 -0.68 -7.20
N ARG A 5 -3.48 -1.89 -7.68
CA ARG A 5 -4.71 -2.12 -8.46
C ARG A 5 -5.98 -1.73 -7.71
N PHE A 6 -6.05 -2.01 -6.41
CA PHE A 6 -7.21 -1.70 -5.56
C PHE A 6 -6.89 -0.66 -4.48
N LEU A 7 -5.77 0.06 -4.63
CA LEU A 7 -5.36 1.11 -3.69
C LEU A 7 -5.38 0.65 -2.23
N ALA A 8 -5.04 -0.61 -1.98
CA ALA A 8 -5.10 -1.25 -0.67
C ALA A 8 -4.22 -2.52 -0.65
N ASN A 9 -3.64 -2.86 0.52
CA ASN A 9 -2.87 -4.09 0.62
C ASN A 9 -3.80 -5.29 0.63
N ILE A 10 -3.54 -6.25 -0.25
CA ILE A 10 -4.20 -7.55 -0.18
C ILE A 10 -3.75 -8.29 1.08
N GLN A 11 -4.71 -8.82 1.81
CA GLN A 11 -4.54 -9.57 3.05
C GLN A 11 -4.79 -11.06 2.79
N ARG A 12 -4.57 -11.86 3.83
CA ARG A 12 -4.87 -13.29 3.82
C ARG A 12 -6.32 -13.52 3.37
N GLY A 13 -6.47 -14.28 2.29
CA GLY A 13 -7.76 -14.68 1.75
C GLY A 13 -8.52 -13.59 0.98
N GLY A 14 -7.83 -12.57 0.47
CA GLY A 14 -8.41 -11.63 -0.51
C GLY A 14 -9.23 -10.50 0.09
N THR A 15 -9.09 -10.27 1.40
CA THR A 15 -9.53 -9.03 2.05
C THR A 15 -8.46 -7.96 1.92
N TYR A 16 -8.78 -6.74 2.34
CA TYR A 16 -7.93 -5.57 2.16
C TYR A 16 -7.72 -4.81 3.48
N SER A 17 -6.60 -4.08 3.56
CA SER A 17 -6.34 -3.15 4.65
C SER A 17 -6.79 -1.72 4.28
N VAL A 18 -7.45 -1.04 5.20
CA VAL A 18 -7.75 0.40 5.14
C VAL A 18 -6.90 1.10 6.19
N VAL A 19 -6.06 2.03 5.74
CA VAL A 19 -5.12 2.74 6.62
C VAL A 19 -5.21 4.23 6.32
N PRO A 20 -6.03 4.97 7.09
CA PRO A 20 -6.11 6.42 6.99
C PRO A 20 -4.77 7.08 7.33
N ARG A 21 -4.52 8.24 6.74
CA ARG A 21 -3.36 9.07 7.07
C ARG A 21 -3.61 9.79 8.40
N ILE A 22 -2.63 9.73 9.29
CA ILE A 22 -2.61 10.46 10.57
C ILE A 22 -1.25 11.17 10.64
N PRO A 23 -1.12 12.37 10.03
CA PRO A 23 0.15 13.08 9.94
C PRO A 23 0.76 13.35 11.32
N GLY A 24 2.04 13.01 11.49
CA GLY A 24 2.74 13.21 12.77
C GLY A 24 2.19 12.39 13.94
N GLY A 25 1.20 11.51 13.72
CA GLY A 25 0.47 10.82 14.78
C GLY A 25 -0.58 11.68 15.49
N GLU A 26 -0.89 12.88 14.98
CA GLU A 26 -1.87 13.79 15.59
C GLU A 26 -3.26 13.57 14.99
N ILE A 27 -4.26 13.35 15.84
CA ILE A 27 -5.64 13.06 15.45
C ILE A 27 -6.62 13.73 16.41
N THR A 28 -7.69 14.32 15.87
CA THR A 28 -8.78 14.89 16.66
C THR A 28 -9.71 13.79 17.20
N PRO A 29 -10.41 14.02 18.32
CA PRO A 29 -11.42 13.08 18.81
C PRO A 29 -12.47 12.71 17.75
N ASP A 30 -12.95 13.68 16.96
CA ASP A 30 -13.96 13.43 15.92
C ASP A 30 -13.46 12.49 14.81
N LYS A 31 -12.22 12.67 14.35
CA LYS A 31 -11.61 11.77 13.36
C LYS A 31 -11.37 10.38 13.96
N LEU A 32 -11.00 10.31 15.24
CA LEU A 32 -10.85 9.03 15.93
C LEU A 32 -12.20 8.30 16.05
N ILE A 33 -13.28 9.02 16.37
CA ILE A 33 -14.64 8.48 16.40
C ILE A 33 -15.05 7.99 15.00
N ALA A 34 -14.79 8.76 13.94
CA ALA A 34 -15.09 8.36 12.57
C ALA A 34 -14.42 7.02 12.20
N ILE A 35 -13.12 6.87 12.53
CA ILE A 35 -12.40 5.60 12.33
C ILE A 35 -13.05 4.47 13.13
N ALA A 36 -13.42 4.71 14.39
CA ALA A 36 -14.04 3.71 15.26
C ALA A 36 -15.42 3.26 14.75
N VAL A 37 -16.25 4.20 14.28
CA VAL A 37 -17.57 3.92 13.69
C VAL A 37 -17.43 3.06 12.44
N VAL A 38 -16.55 3.45 11.52
CA VAL A 38 -16.25 2.67 10.30
C VAL A 38 -15.75 1.27 10.67
N ALA A 39 -14.80 1.15 11.60
CA ALA A 39 -14.28 -0.14 12.02
C ALA A 39 -15.37 -1.05 12.59
N LYS A 40 -16.27 -0.50 13.42
CA LYS A 40 -17.37 -1.25 14.03
C LYS A 40 -18.38 -1.73 13.00
N GLU A 41 -18.78 -0.85 12.08
CA GLU A 41 -19.80 -1.16 11.09
C GLU A 41 -19.37 -2.25 10.11
N PHE A 42 -18.14 -2.17 9.62
CA PHE A 42 -17.59 -3.14 8.68
C PHE A 42 -16.91 -4.33 9.39
N GLY A 43 -16.95 -4.38 10.73
CA GLY A 43 -16.37 -5.46 11.52
C GLY A 43 -14.86 -5.64 11.34
N LEU A 44 -14.14 -4.54 11.15
CA LEU A 44 -12.72 -4.51 10.82
C LEU A 44 -11.85 -4.73 12.06
N TYR A 45 -10.81 -5.55 11.92
CA TYR A 45 -9.78 -5.68 12.96
C TYR A 45 -8.96 -4.39 13.02
N THR A 46 -8.74 -3.87 14.22
CA THR A 46 -8.07 -2.59 14.46
C THR A 46 -6.75 -2.77 15.20
N LYS A 47 -5.72 -2.04 14.77
CA LYS A 47 -4.40 -2.10 15.41
C LYS A 47 -3.64 -0.78 15.30
N ILE A 48 -3.15 -0.30 16.44
CA ILE A 48 -2.18 0.80 16.48
C ILE A 48 -0.82 0.30 15.97
N THR A 49 -0.21 1.07 15.07
CA THR A 49 1.07 0.75 14.45
C THR A 49 2.22 1.54 15.05
N GLY A 50 3.45 1.06 14.86
CA GLY A 50 4.67 1.79 15.23
C GLY A 50 4.88 3.10 14.44
N GLY A 51 4.09 3.36 13.40
CA GLY A 51 4.08 4.62 12.66
C GLY A 51 3.10 5.65 13.20
N GLN A 52 2.54 5.45 14.40
CA GLN A 52 1.49 6.32 14.98
C GLN A 52 0.23 6.38 14.11
N ARG A 53 -0.19 5.21 13.61
CA ARG A 53 -1.41 5.07 12.80
C ARG A 53 -2.33 3.99 13.34
N ILE A 54 -3.56 3.96 12.83
CA ILE A 54 -4.54 2.91 13.08
C ILE A 54 -4.76 2.15 11.77
N ASP A 55 -4.40 0.87 11.76
CA ASP A 55 -4.68 -0.03 10.65
C ASP A 55 -6.02 -0.71 10.87
N LEU A 56 -6.84 -0.75 9.82
CA LEU A 56 -8.10 -1.50 9.76
C LEU A 56 -7.94 -2.66 8.77
N PHE A 57 -8.25 -3.89 9.19
CA PHE A 57 -8.04 -5.09 8.38
C PHE A 57 -9.33 -5.90 8.20
N GLY A 58 -9.40 -6.65 7.10
CA GLY A 58 -10.51 -7.54 6.81
C GLY A 58 -11.61 -6.90 5.96
N ALA A 59 -11.37 -5.73 5.37
CA ALA A 59 -12.32 -5.09 4.46
C ALA A 59 -12.50 -5.94 3.20
N LYS A 60 -13.73 -6.08 2.72
CA LYS A 60 -13.98 -6.70 1.42
C LYS A 60 -13.69 -5.69 0.31
N ARG A 61 -13.40 -6.19 -0.90
CA ARG A 61 -13.07 -5.32 -2.04
C ARG A 61 -14.20 -4.32 -2.34
N GLU A 62 -15.41 -4.85 -2.38
CA GLU A 62 -16.63 -4.13 -2.71
C GLU A 62 -17.04 -3.10 -1.66
N ASP A 63 -16.58 -3.26 -0.42
CA ASP A 63 -16.84 -2.32 0.68
C ASP A 63 -15.86 -1.13 0.68
N LEU A 64 -14.71 -1.24 -0.01
CA LEU A 64 -13.66 -0.23 0.04
C LEU A 64 -14.14 1.17 -0.37
N PRO A 65 -14.89 1.37 -1.48
CA PRO A 65 -15.36 2.71 -1.86
C PRO A 65 -16.24 3.36 -0.79
N VAL A 66 -17.14 2.59 -0.16
CA VAL A 66 -18.05 3.10 0.89
C VAL A 66 -17.29 3.41 2.17
N ILE A 67 -16.33 2.56 2.54
CA ILE A 67 -15.44 2.82 3.68
C ILE A 67 -14.67 4.13 3.46
N TRP A 68 -14.07 4.31 2.29
CA TRP A 68 -13.27 5.50 2.00
C TRP A 68 -14.10 6.76 1.82
N GLU A 69 -15.31 6.68 1.27
CA GLU A 69 -16.26 7.80 1.21
C GLU A 69 -16.47 8.39 2.62
N ARG A 70 -16.82 7.55 3.60
CA ARG A 70 -17.03 7.99 4.98
C ARG A 70 -15.79 8.57 5.65
N LEU A 71 -14.62 8.00 5.37
CA LEU A 71 -13.36 8.49 5.91
C LEU A 71 -13.00 9.85 5.28
N VAL A 72 -13.22 10.01 3.96
CA VAL A 72 -13.00 11.26 3.24
C VAL A 72 -13.96 12.34 3.70
N ASP A 73 -15.24 12.02 3.93
CA ASP A 73 -16.23 12.94 4.49
C ASP A 73 -15.84 13.44 5.89
N ALA A 74 -15.16 12.59 6.68
CA ALA A 74 -14.58 12.96 7.97
C ALA A 74 -13.24 13.72 7.85
N GLY A 75 -12.79 14.04 6.63
CA GLY A 75 -11.55 14.77 6.36
C GLY A 75 -10.29 13.93 6.57
N LEU A 76 -10.36 12.61 6.37
CA LEU A 76 -9.21 11.70 6.34
C LEU A 76 -8.80 11.41 4.89
N GLU A 77 -7.52 11.15 4.70
CA GLU A 77 -6.94 10.81 3.38
C GLU A 77 -6.30 9.42 3.40
N SER A 78 -5.98 8.89 2.22
CA SER A 78 -5.20 7.67 2.09
C SER A 78 -3.84 7.76 2.77
N GLY A 79 -3.53 6.79 3.62
CA GLY A 79 -2.20 6.61 4.18
C GLY A 79 -1.18 6.02 3.21
N HIS A 80 -1.61 5.63 1.99
CA HIS A 80 -0.80 4.97 0.95
C HIS A 80 -0.05 3.74 1.48
N ALA A 81 -0.67 3.00 2.39
CA ALA A 81 -0.09 1.82 3.01
C ALA A 81 0.13 0.65 2.02
N TYR A 82 -0.34 0.76 0.78
CA TYR A 82 -0.11 -0.19 -0.30
C TYR A 82 1.06 0.20 -1.19
N GLY A 83 1.19 1.48 -1.52
CA GLY A 83 2.14 1.96 -2.50
C GLY A 83 3.61 1.89 -2.07
N LYS A 84 4.51 1.91 -3.05
CA LYS A 84 5.91 2.32 -2.86
C LYS A 84 5.96 3.86 -2.82
N ALA A 85 5.57 4.40 -1.66
CA ALA A 85 5.41 5.82 -1.42
C ALA A 85 5.80 6.18 0.02
N LEU A 86 5.71 7.46 0.39
CA LEU A 86 5.84 7.89 1.78
C LEU A 86 4.73 7.26 2.64
N ARG A 87 5.15 6.41 3.57
CA ARG A 87 4.25 5.67 4.46
C ARG A 87 3.88 6.42 5.71
N THR A 88 4.78 7.18 6.33
CA THR A 88 4.49 7.91 7.58
C THR A 88 5.67 8.80 7.94
N VAL A 89 5.41 9.89 8.66
CA VAL A 89 6.42 10.66 9.37
C VAL A 89 6.11 10.61 10.86
N LYS A 90 6.84 9.77 11.60
CA LYS A 90 6.64 9.61 13.05
C LYS A 90 7.18 10.85 13.77
N SER A 91 6.42 11.40 14.70
CA SER A 91 6.86 12.53 15.54
C SER A 91 6.97 12.13 17.01
N CYS A 92 7.69 12.90 17.82
CA CYS A 92 7.44 12.96 19.25
C CYS A 92 6.58 14.19 19.56
N VAL A 93 6.10 14.33 20.81
CA VAL A 93 5.25 15.45 21.20
C VAL A 93 5.94 16.83 21.22
N GLY A 94 7.25 16.89 20.91
CA GLY A 94 7.98 18.13 20.67
C GLY A 94 8.02 19.09 21.85
N SER A 95 8.40 20.34 21.59
CA SER A 95 8.33 21.46 22.56
C SER A 95 6.89 21.80 22.96
N THR A 96 5.89 21.32 22.22
CA THR A 96 4.46 21.50 22.53
C THR A 96 4.08 20.92 23.88
N TRP A 97 4.64 19.76 24.24
CA TRP A 97 4.30 19.07 25.51
C TRP A 97 5.52 18.55 26.29
N CYS A 98 6.61 18.20 25.61
CA CYS A 98 7.77 17.63 26.29
C CYS A 98 8.61 18.74 26.91
N ARG A 99 8.87 18.66 28.22
CA ARG A 99 9.80 19.57 28.92
C ARG A 99 11.25 19.58 28.38
N TYR A 100 11.60 18.62 27.54
CA TYR A 100 12.91 18.49 26.89
C TYR A 100 12.85 18.78 25.39
N GLY A 101 11.68 19.09 24.84
CA GLY A 101 11.52 19.43 23.44
C GLY A 101 12.21 20.76 23.17
N LEU A 102 13.19 20.75 22.26
CA LEU A 102 13.91 21.94 21.83
C LEU A 102 13.11 22.71 20.78
N GLN A 103 12.42 22.00 19.87
CA GLN A 103 11.61 22.59 18.81
C GLN A 103 10.32 21.79 18.56
N ASP A 104 9.42 22.38 17.77
CA ASP A 104 8.15 21.76 17.40
C ASP A 104 8.37 20.64 16.38
N SER A 105 8.46 19.40 16.88
CA SER A 105 8.54 18.24 16.01
C SER A 105 7.21 17.78 15.44
N VAL A 106 6.09 18.14 16.07
CA VAL A 106 4.77 17.69 15.64
C VAL A 106 4.37 18.48 14.39
N GLY A 107 4.40 19.81 14.47
CA GLY A 107 4.11 20.69 13.33
C GLY A 107 5.02 20.40 12.14
N PHE A 108 6.33 20.23 12.39
CA PHE A 108 7.27 19.94 11.29
C PHE A 108 7.07 18.53 10.70
N ALA A 109 6.73 17.51 11.50
CA ALA A 109 6.37 16.19 10.97
C ALA A 109 5.10 16.23 10.12
N ILE A 110 4.07 16.96 10.56
CA ILE A 110 2.82 17.14 9.82
C ILE A 110 3.10 17.83 8.48
N PHE A 111 3.90 18.89 8.48
CA PHE A 111 4.31 19.60 7.26
C PHE A 111 5.00 18.65 6.28
N ILE A 112 6.03 17.93 6.73
CA ILE A 112 6.78 16.99 5.89
C ILE A 112 5.88 15.87 5.36
N GLU A 113 5.02 15.31 6.21
CA GLU A 113 4.15 14.23 5.77
C GLU A 113 3.15 14.68 4.71
N ASN A 114 2.60 15.89 4.85
CA ASN A 114 1.69 16.49 3.88
C ASN A 114 2.41 16.97 2.62
N ARG A 115 3.67 17.39 2.72
CA ARG A 115 4.48 17.78 1.56
C ARG A 115 4.76 16.57 0.67
N TYR A 116 5.16 15.45 1.24
CA TYR A 116 5.65 14.30 0.47
C TYR A 116 4.62 13.15 0.32
N LYS A 117 3.36 13.35 0.73
CA LYS A 117 2.31 12.34 0.51
C LYS A 117 2.09 12.11 -0.98
N GLY A 118 1.81 10.86 -1.35
CA GLY A 118 1.54 10.47 -2.74
C GLY A 118 2.78 10.30 -3.63
N ILE A 119 3.95 10.82 -3.25
CA ILE A 119 5.18 10.66 -4.04
C ILE A 119 5.52 9.17 -4.17
N ARG A 120 5.55 8.68 -5.40
CA ARG A 120 5.97 7.33 -5.75
C ARG A 120 7.49 7.27 -5.78
N ALA A 121 8.04 6.21 -5.21
CA ALA A 121 9.48 6.02 -5.06
C ALA A 121 9.86 4.56 -5.38
N PRO A 122 11.15 4.29 -5.67
CA PRO A 122 11.64 2.94 -5.96
C PRO A 122 11.24 1.92 -4.89
N HIS A 123 11.16 2.35 -3.63
CA HIS A 123 10.58 1.57 -2.54
C HIS A 123 9.79 2.46 -1.55
N LYS A 124 9.04 1.85 -0.62
CA LYS A 124 8.36 2.55 0.49
C LYS A 124 9.35 3.36 1.33
N LEU A 125 8.96 4.58 1.70
CA LEU A 125 9.74 5.50 2.52
C LEU A 125 9.09 5.71 3.89
N LYS A 126 9.90 5.88 4.93
CA LYS A 126 9.46 6.29 6.27
C LYS A 126 10.30 7.49 6.72
N GLY A 127 9.64 8.47 7.31
CA GLY A 127 10.25 9.66 7.89
C GLY A 127 10.08 9.72 9.40
N GLY A 128 10.89 10.52 10.07
CA GLY A 128 10.68 10.82 11.49
C GLY A 128 11.24 12.17 11.88
N VAL A 129 10.56 12.86 12.80
CA VAL A 129 10.99 14.15 13.34
C VAL A 129 11.00 14.06 14.86
N SER A 130 12.18 14.21 15.45
CA SER A 130 12.40 14.24 16.89
C SER A 130 12.68 15.67 17.33
N GLY A 131 11.97 16.14 18.35
CA GLY A 131 12.11 17.50 18.89
C GLY A 131 13.35 17.71 19.76
N CYS A 132 14.16 16.68 19.98
CA CYS A 132 15.46 16.76 20.65
C CYS A 132 16.29 15.49 20.39
N VAL A 133 17.54 15.48 20.85
CA VAL A 133 18.50 14.38 20.73
C VAL A 133 18.10 13.07 21.43
N ARG A 134 17.06 13.09 22.29
CA ARG A 134 16.51 11.87 22.91
C ARG A 134 15.81 10.95 21.92
N GLU A 135 15.53 11.45 20.73
CA GLU A 135 15.22 10.60 19.58
C GLU A 135 13.97 9.72 19.77
N CYS A 136 12.95 10.21 20.47
CA CYS A 136 11.73 9.43 20.75
C CYS A 136 10.95 9.05 19.48
N ALA A 137 11.18 9.77 18.37
CA ALA A 137 10.57 9.42 17.10
C ALA A 137 11.27 8.25 16.41
N GLU A 138 12.45 7.76 16.83
CA GLU A 138 13.24 6.74 16.11
C GLU A 138 13.63 7.19 14.67
N ALA A 139 13.84 8.49 14.47
CA ALA A 139 14.24 9.16 13.23
C ALA A 139 15.51 8.54 12.61
N ARG A 140 16.48 8.07 13.42
CA ARG A 140 17.70 7.44 12.88
C ARG A 140 17.47 6.00 12.38
N GLY A 141 16.29 5.42 12.60
CA GLY A 141 15.91 4.09 12.08
C GLY A 141 15.14 4.14 10.75
N LYS A 142 15.09 5.30 10.09
CA LYS A 142 14.19 5.57 8.96
C LYS A 142 14.92 6.07 7.73
N ASP A 143 14.23 6.03 6.59
CA ASP A 143 14.79 6.41 5.29
C ASP A 143 15.25 7.87 5.30
N PHE A 144 14.54 8.73 6.04
CA PHE A 144 15.05 10.03 6.48
C PHE A 144 14.60 10.33 7.91
N GLY A 145 15.42 11.10 8.64
CA GLY A 145 15.17 11.47 10.02
C GLY A 145 15.66 12.88 10.31
N ILE A 146 14.86 13.65 11.03
CA ILE A 146 15.19 15.02 11.40
C ILE A 146 15.19 15.12 12.92
N ILE A 147 16.26 15.67 13.47
CA ILE A 147 16.44 15.82 14.92
C ILE A 147 16.72 17.27 15.22
N ALA A 148 15.88 17.89 16.02
CA ALA A 148 16.07 19.28 16.45
C ALA A 148 17.27 19.41 17.40
N THR A 149 17.99 20.51 17.23
CA THR A 149 19.06 21.01 18.09
C THR A 149 18.70 22.42 18.55
N GLU A 150 19.55 23.03 19.39
CA GLU A 150 19.38 24.44 19.78
C GLU A 150 19.63 25.41 18.61
N LYS A 151 20.38 24.98 17.58
CA LYS A 151 20.78 25.81 16.45
C LYS A 151 19.94 25.62 15.19
N GLY A 152 19.13 24.55 15.14
CA GLY A 152 18.38 24.18 13.96
C GLY A 152 18.04 22.70 13.96
N TYR A 153 18.27 22.03 12.83
CA TYR A 153 17.94 20.62 12.64
C TYR A 153 19.10 19.85 12.02
N ASN A 154 19.30 18.63 12.52
CA ASN A 154 20.16 17.63 11.90
C ASN A 154 19.33 16.74 11.00
N LEU A 155 19.72 16.63 9.73
CA LEU A 155 19.07 15.76 8.74
C LEU A 155 19.91 14.49 8.56
N PHE A 156 19.30 13.34 8.83
CA PHE A 156 19.85 12.01 8.64
C PHE A 156 19.11 11.31 7.49
N VAL A 157 19.83 10.49 6.72
CA VAL A 157 19.29 9.78 5.54
C VAL A 157 19.74 8.33 5.48
N CYS A 158 19.03 7.53 4.69
CA CYS A 158 19.38 6.14 4.34
C CYS A 158 19.38 5.15 5.50
N GLY A 159 18.54 5.36 6.52
CA GLY A 159 18.27 4.35 7.56
C GLY A 159 17.13 3.41 7.19
N ASN A 160 17.04 2.27 7.88
CA ASN A 160 15.88 1.40 7.79
C ASN A 160 15.76 0.44 8.98
N GLY A 161 14.53 0.12 9.37
CA GLY A 161 14.23 -1.16 10.04
C GLY A 161 14.08 -2.32 9.04
N GLY A 162 13.78 -3.52 9.55
CA GLY A 162 13.56 -4.74 8.75
C GLY A 162 14.58 -5.83 9.06
N ALA A 163 14.73 -6.80 8.15
CA ALA A 163 15.60 -7.96 8.35
C ALA A 163 17.08 -7.60 8.54
N GLN A 164 17.55 -6.57 7.84
CA GLN A 164 18.89 -5.99 8.03
C GLN A 164 18.72 -4.51 8.41
N PRO A 165 18.62 -4.19 9.71
CA PRO A 165 18.46 -2.80 10.15
C PRO A 165 19.74 -1.99 9.88
N LYS A 166 19.56 -0.72 9.54
CA LYS A 166 20.65 0.26 9.35
C LYS A 166 20.27 1.57 9.99
N HIS A 167 21.23 2.18 10.69
CA HIS A 167 21.07 3.55 11.15
C HIS A 167 21.29 4.53 10.00
N ALA A 168 20.45 5.55 9.95
CA ALA A 168 20.61 6.68 9.05
C ALA A 168 21.90 7.44 9.35
N VAL A 169 22.52 7.95 8.30
CA VAL A 169 23.79 8.68 8.33
C VAL A 169 23.51 10.18 8.26
N LEU A 170 24.29 10.98 8.99
CA LEU A 170 24.14 12.44 9.01
C LEU A 170 24.48 13.04 7.63
N LEU A 171 23.51 13.69 7.01
CA LEU A 171 23.68 14.43 5.76
C LEU A 171 24.20 15.85 6.05
N VAL A 172 23.50 16.58 6.92
CA VAL A 172 23.86 17.96 7.31
C VAL A 172 23.38 18.25 8.73
N ALA A 173 24.13 19.08 9.46
CA ALA A 173 23.86 19.43 10.84
C ALA A 173 23.47 20.91 11.01
N ASP A 174 22.69 21.20 12.05
CA ASP A 174 22.34 22.55 12.52
C ASP A 174 21.83 23.50 11.43
N VAL A 175 21.01 22.99 10.51
CA VAL A 175 20.41 23.80 9.43
C VAL A 175 19.04 24.36 9.84
N SER A 176 18.66 25.49 9.24
CA SER A 176 17.29 26.02 9.35
C SER A 176 16.27 25.04 8.77
N GLU A 177 15.00 25.21 9.16
CA GLU A 177 13.88 24.42 8.62
C GLU A 177 13.83 24.48 7.08
N ALA A 178 13.98 25.67 6.50
CA ALA A 178 13.98 25.88 5.05
C ALA A 178 15.11 25.11 4.34
N ASN A 179 16.33 25.15 4.89
CA ASN A 179 17.46 24.41 4.34
C ASN A 179 17.27 22.89 4.54
N CYS A 180 16.68 22.47 5.66
CA CYS A 180 16.36 21.06 5.90
C CYS A 180 15.40 20.52 4.83
N ILE A 181 14.31 21.24 4.53
CA ILE A 181 13.35 20.89 3.47
C ILE A 181 14.04 20.85 2.12
N LYS A 182 14.84 21.89 1.79
CA LYS A 182 15.58 21.97 0.53
C LYS A 182 16.49 20.76 0.30
N TYR A 183 17.28 20.38 1.30
CA TYR A 183 18.17 19.21 1.17
C TYR A 183 17.41 17.89 1.17
N LEU A 184 16.28 17.80 1.87
CA LEU A 184 15.42 16.63 1.84
C LEU A 184 14.75 16.46 0.46
N ASP A 185 14.27 17.53 -0.15
CA ASP A 185 13.71 17.54 -1.51
C ASP A 185 14.72 16.95 -2.52
N ARG A 186 15.93 17.52 -2.52
CA ARG A 186 17.05 17.08 -3.37
C ARG A 186 17.38 15.61 -3.13
N PHE A 187 17.51 15.19 -1.87
CA PHE A 187 17.81 13.79 -1.52
C PHE A 187 16.75 12.83 -2.05
N LEU A 188 15.48 13.12 -1.80
CA LEU A 188 14.37 12.27 -2.23
C LEU A 188 14.33 12.15 -3.75
N MET A 189 14.45 13.27 -4.47
CA MET A 189 14.44 13.24 -5.94
C MET A 189 15.65 12.53 -6.52
N PHE A 190 16.85 12.75 -5.95
CA PHE A 190 18.05 12.06 -6.41
C PHE A 190 17.96 10.54 -6.18
N TYR A 191 17.44 10.10 -5.02
CA TYR A 191 17.15 8.69 -4.78
C TYR A 191 16.11 8.13 -5.76
N ILE A 192 15.02 8.86 -6.02
CA ILE A 192 13.97 8.45 -6.95
C ILE A 192 14.53 8.29 -8.37
N ALA A 193 15.40 9.21 -8.80
CA ALA A 193 15.97 9.23 -10.14
C ALA A 193 17.03 8.15 -10.37
N THR A 194 17.77 7.74 -9.33
CA THR A 194 18.98 6.92 -9.49
C THR A 194 18.89 5.51 -8.91
N ALA A 195 17.92 5.20 -8.05
CA ALA A 195 17.84 3.87 -7.44
C ALA A 195 17.04 2.88 -8.31
N ASP A 196 17.53 1.63 -8.37
CA ASP A 196 16.80 0.54 -9.00
C ASP A 196 15.43 0.31 -8.35
N LYS A 197 14.47 -0.20 -9.14
CA LYS A 197 13.15 -0.61 -8.65
C LYS A 197 13.29 -1.56 -7.44
N LEU A 198 12.44 -1.35 -6.43
CA LEU A 198 12.38 -2.12 -5.19
C LEU A 198 13.63 -2.00 -4.29
N THR A 199 14.48 -1.00 -4.50
CA THR A 199 15.68 -0.79 -3.66
C THR A 199 15.41 0.19 -2.52
N ARG A 200 15.75 -0.19 -1.27
CA ARG A 200 15.69 0.72 -0.11
C ARG A 200 16.80 1.78 -0.17
N THR A 201 16.56 2.95 0.42
CA THR A 201 17.55 4.04 0.52
C THR A 201 18.90 3.59 1.10
N SER A 202 18.89 2.74 2.14
CA SER A 202 20.11 2.17 2.72
C SER A 202 20.91 1.30 1.75
N LYS A 203 20.23 0.40 1.01
CA LYS A 203 20.85 -0.46 0.00
C LYS A 203 21.32 0.31 -1.22
N TRP A 204 20.59 1.37 -1.59
CA TRP A 204 21.01 2.29 -2.62
C TRP A 204 22.29 3.03 -2.22
N LEU A 205 22.37 3.56 -0.99
CA LEU A 205 23.58 4.21 -0.50
C LEU A 205 24.79 3.26 -0.43
N GLU A 206 24.59 2.00 -0.04
CA GLU A 206 25.66 0.98 -0.03
C GLU A 206 26.24 0.71 -1.42
N LYS A 207 25.44 0.87 -2.49
CA LYS A 207 25.86 0.68 -3.88
C LYS A 207 26.39 1.97 -4.52
N LEU A 208 26.14 3.12 -3.93
CA LEU A 208 26.54 4.41 -4.48
C LEU A 208 28.06 4.56 -4.35
N GLU A 209 28.75 4.73 -5.46
CA GLU A 209 30.20 4.95 -5.45
C GLU A 209 30.53 6.27 -4.70
N GLY A 210 31.49 6.20 -3.76
CA GLY A 210 31.79 7.30 -2.85
C GLY A 210 30.77 7.49 -1.71
N GLY A 211 29.71 6.68 -1.65
CA GLY A 211 28.78 6.56 -0.52
C GLY A 211 28.19 7.90 -0.07
N ILE A 212 28.21 8.14 1.25
CA ILE A 212 27.64 9.35 1.85
C ILE A 212 28.40 10.62 1.45
N ASP A 213 29.71 10.55 1.24
CA ASP A 213 30.50 11.73 0.91
C ASP A 213 30.19 12.22 -0.51
N TYR A 214 30.05 11.28 -1.45
CA TYR A 214 29.54 11.62 -2.78
C TYR A 214 28.13 12.21 -2.71
N LEU A 215 27.22 11.58 -1.94
CA LEU A 215 25.87 12.10 -1.77
C LEU A 215 25.85 13.53 -1.21
N LYS A 216 26.70 13.84 -0.21
CA LYS A 216 26.83 15.21 0.33
C LYS A 216 27.27 16.20 -0.73
N ARG A 217 28.26 15.86 -1.55
CA ARG A 217 28.73 16.73 -2.64
C ARG A 217 27.63 17.00 -3.68
N VAL A 218 26.87 15.98 -4.06
CA VAL A 218 25.75 16.15 -4.99
C VAL A 218 24.66 17.05 -4.40
N ILE A 219 24.26 16.80 -3.16
CA ILE A 219 23.07 17.43 -2.56
C ILE A 219 23.35 18.80 -1.93
N LEU A 220 24.52 18.99 -1.31
CA LEU A 220 24.88 20.21 -0.58
C LEU A 220 25.67 21.18 -1.45
N GLU A 221 26.62 20.67 -2.26
CA GLU A 221 27.54 21.47 -3.06
C GLU A 221 27.10 21.61 -4.53
N ASP A 222 26.00 20.96 -4.91
CA ASP A 222 25.52 20.88 -6.29
C ASP A 222 26.60 20.42 -7.29
N TYR A 223 27.38 19.41 -6.89
CA TYR A 223 28.53 18.95 -7.66
C TYR A 223 28.20 18.52 -9.09
N LEU A 224 26.96 18.09 -9.36
CA LEU A 224 26.49 17.69 -10.69
C LEU A 224 25.73 18.81 -11.44
N GLY A 225 25.44 19.95 -10.79
CA GLY A 225 24.65 21.04 -11.37
C GLY A 225 23.17 20.70 -11.61
N ILE A 226 22.61 19.73 -10.88
CA ILE A 226 21.24 19.23 -11.08
C ILE A 226 20.26 19.64 -9.98
N CYS A 227 20.72 20.34 -8.93
CA CYS A 227 19.88 20.59 -7.76
C CYS A 227 18.62 21.40 -8.07
N ASP A 228 18.72 22.40 -8.96
CA ASP A 228 17.56 23.21 -9.37
C ASP A 228 16.50 22.36 -10.10
N ASP A 229 16.93 21.42 -10.95
CA ASP A 229 16.03 20.49 -11.63
C ASP A 229 15.37 19.52 -10.65
N LEU A 230 16.12 19.02 -9.65
CA LEU A 230 15.57 18.18 -8.58
C LEU A 230 14.51 18.94 -7.78
N GLU A 231 14.77 20.21 -7.43
CA GLU A 231 13.82 21.07 -6.72
C GLU A 231 12.55 21.34 -7.55
N LYS A 232 12.69 21.63 -8.85
CA LYS A 232 11.56 21.80 -9.78
C LYS A 232 10.72 20.54 -9.92
N GLN A 233 11.37 19.38 -10.05
CA GLN A 233 10.66 18.10 -10.13
C GLN A 233 9.89 17.81 -8.84
N MET A 234 10.49 18.05 -7.67
CA MET A 234 9.80 17.93 -6.39
C MET A 234 8.60 18.89 -6.33
N ALA A 235 8.79 20.15 -6.69
CA ALA A 235 7.73 21.17 -6.72
C ALA A 235 6.55 20.75 -7.61
N TYR A 236 6.81 20.14 -8.77
CA TYR A 236 5.77 19.60 -9.63
C TYR A 236 5.00 18.44 -8.97
N LEU A 237 5.71 17.49 -8.36
CA LEU A 237 5.08 16.33 -7.70
C LEU A 237 4.19 16.75 -6.52
N ILE A 238 4.64 17.70 -5.69
CA ILE A 238 3.85 18.19 -4.56
C ILE A 238 2.66 19.04 -5.03
N GLY A 239 2.84 19.83 -6.10
CA GLY A 239 1.82 20.74 -6.63
C GLY A 239 0.70 20.03 -7.40
N THR A 240 0.92 18.79 -7.83
CA THR A 240 -0.04 17.98 -8.60
C THR A 240 -0.66 16.83 -7.80
N TYR A 241 -0.44 16.80 -6.48
CA TYR A 241 -0.97 15.73 -5.63
C TYR A 241 -2.50 15.70 -5.61
N GLN A 242 -3.05 14.50 -5.82
CA GLN A 242 -4.46 14.18 -5.62
C GLN A 242 -4.61 12.92 -4.77
N CYS A 243 -5.58 12.91 -3.86
CA CYS A 243 -5.90 11.70 -3.11
C CYS A 243 -6.58 10.66 -4.01
N GLU A 244 -5.92 9.54 -4.29
CA GLU A 244 -6.40 8.49 -5.19
C GLU A 244 -7.78 7.94 -4.76
N TRP A 245 -8.02 7.82 -3.45
CA TRP A 245 -9.31 7.37 -2.93
C TRP A 245 -10.42 8.41 -3.09
N LYS A 246 -10.11 9.70 -2.98
CA LYS A 246 -11.08 10.76 -3.29
C LYS A 246 -11.48 10.68 -4.77
N THR A 247 -10.52 10.47 -5.67
CA THR A 247 -10.82 10.27 -7.10
C THR A 247 -11.70 9.05 -7.36
N VAL A 248 -11.50 7.94 -6.62
CA VAL A 248 -12.38 6.76 -6.72
C VAL A 248 -13.77 7.04 -6.15
N VAL A 249 -13.86 7.76 -5.04
CA VAL A 249 -15.13 8.12 -4.40
C VAL A 249 -15.96 9.03 -5.33
N ASP A 250 -15.32 10.01 -5.98
CA ASP A 250 -16.02 10.99 -6.81
C ASP A 250 -16.34 10.48 -8.23
N ASP A 251 -15.82 9.31 -8.64
CA ASP A 251 -15.95 8.74 -9.99
C ASP A 251 -16.76 7.41 -9.99
N PRO A 252 -18.03 7.42 -10.46
CA PRO A 252 -18.87 6.24 -10.52
C PRO A 252 -18.31 5.09 -11.36
N GLU A 253 -17.52 5.36 -12.41
CA GLU A 253 -16.93 4.32 -13.24
C GLU A 253 -15.81 3.60 -12.49
N ARG A 254 -14.96 4.35 -11.78
CA ARG A 254 -13.92 3.76 -10.93
C ARG A 254 -14.50 2.93 -9.79
N ARG A 255 -15.63 3.34 -9.21
CA ARG A 255 -16.33 2.54 -8.18
C ARG A 255 -16.72 1.15 -8.69
N GLN A 256 -17.07 1.01 -9.97
CA GLN A 256 -17.49 -0.28 -10.54
C GLN A 256 -16.37 -1.33 -10.56
N GLN A 257 -15.10 -0.89 -10.56
CA GLN A 257 -13.94 -1.78 -10.53
C GLN A 257 -13.83 -2.57 -9.21
N PHE A 258 -14.48 -2.11 -8.14
CA PHE A 258 -14.44 -2.74 -6.82
C PHE A 258 -15.53 -3.80 -6.61
N ARG A 259 -16.53 -3.91 -7.50
CA ARG A 259 -17.60 -4.92 -7.39
C ARG A 259 -17.04 -6.33 -7.35
N GLN A 260 -17.65 -7.21 -6.54
CA GLN A 260 -17.21 -8.61 -6.45
C GLN A 260 -17.40 -9.34 -7.78
N PHE A 261 -18.59 -9.24 -8.37
CA PHE A 261 -18.93 -9.89 -9.64
C PHE A 261 -19.21 -8.88 -10.74
N VAL A 262 -18.86 -9.25 -11.98
CA VAL A 262 -19.14 -8.44 -13.17
C VAL A 262 -20.64 -8.45 -13.49
N ASN A 263 -21.29 -9.61 -13.35
CA ASN A 263 -22.63 -9.87 -13.88
C ASN A 263 -23.77 -9.74 -12.86
N THR A 264 -23.48 -9.38 -11.60
CA THR A 264 -24.49 -9.20 -10.56
C THR A 264 -24.02 -8.24 -9.47
N THR A 265 -24.97 -7.64 -8.75
CA THR A 265 -24.73 -6.81 -7.56
C THR A 265 -24.70 -7.61 -6.26
N GLU A 266 -25.00 -8.92 -6.33
CA GLU A 266 -24.92 -9.80 -5.17
C GLU A 266 -23.48 -9.93 -4.67
N THR A 267 -23.33 -10.25 -3.38
CA THR A 267 -22.02 -10.51 -2.76
C THR A 267 -22.03 -11.87 -2.08
N GLN A 268 -20.86 -12.48 -1.93
CA GLN A 268 -20.66 -13.75 -1.24
C GLN A 268 -19.41 -13.68 -0.35
N PRO A 269 -19.47 -14.22 0.87
CA PRO A 269 -18.29 -14.31 1.73
C PRO A 269 -17.14 -15.07 1.04
N GLY A 270 -15.96 -14.46 0.98
CA GLY A 270 -14.77 -15.08 0.40
C GLY A 270 -13.91 -15.88 1.39
N ILE A 271 -14.09 -15.63 2.70
CA ILE A 271 -13.31 -16.23 3.79
C ILE A 271 -14.12 -16.41 5.06
N GLU A 272 -13.68 -17.37 5.88
CA GLU A 272 -14.14 -17.56 7.24
C GLU A 272 -13.35 -16.68 8.22
N PHE A 273 -14.06 -16.11 9.20
CA PHE A 273 -13.48 -15.33 10.29
C PHE A 273 -13.74 -16.02 11.63
N VAL A 274 -12.74 -15.99 12.50
CA VAL A 274 -12.82 -16.46 13.89
C VAL A 274 -12.63 -15.29 14.86
N SER A 275 -13.18 -15.41 16.06
CA SER A 275 -12.95 -14.42 17.12
C SER A 275 -11.68 -14.76 17.91
N GLU A 276 -10.82 -13.77 18.09
CA GLU A 276 -9.60 -13.89 18.88
C GLU A 276 -9.27 -12.54 19.54
N ARG A 277 -9.00 -12.54 20.85
CA ARG A 277 -8.70 -11.33 21.64
C ARG A 277 -9.75 -10.22 21.47
N GLY A 278 -11.03 -10.59 21.39
CA GLY A 278 -12.15 -9.66 21.26
C GLY A 278 -12.30 -9.02 19.88
N GLN A 279 -11.56 -9.46 18.86
CA GLN A 279 -11.67 -9.00 17.48
C GLN A 279 -11.82 -10.17 16.51
N LYS A 280 -12.11 -9.89 15.23
CA LYS A 280 -12.16 -10.92 14.17
C LYS A 280 -10.81 -11.04 13.48
N ARG A 281 -10.42 -12.26 13.11
CA ARG A 281 -9.30 -12.52 12.19
C ARG A 281 -9.67 -13.62 11.20
N PRO A 282 -9.02 -13.70 10.02
CA PRO A 282 -9.19 -14.84 9.14
C PRO A 282 -8.88 -16.15 9.87
N ALA A 283 -9.69 -17.18 9.60
CA ALA A 283 -9.44 -18.54 10.06
C ALA A 283 -8.08 -19.05 9.54
N ASP A 284 -7.52 -20.01 10.27
CA ASP A 284 -6.29 -20.64 9.83
C ASP A 284 -6.52 -21.54 8.62
N TRP A 285 -5.54 -21.59 7.74
CA TRP A 285 -5.57 -22.47 6.58
C TRP A 285 -5.42 -23.89 7.09
N PRO A 286 -6.10 -24.85 6.44
CA PRO A 286 -5.86 -26.26 6.69
C PRO A 286 -4.35 -26.57 6.58
N LYS A 287 -3.81 -27.33 7.52
CA LYS A 287 -2.38 -27.72 7.50
C LYS A 287 -2.07 -28.70 6.36
N GLU A 288 -3.05 -29.50 5.97
CA GLU A 288 -2.95 -30.47 4.88
C GLU A 288 -3.59 -29.91 3.62
N ALA A 289 -2.99 -30.19 2.47
CA ALA A 289 -3.63 -29.95 1.18
C ALA A 289 -4.86 -30.85 1.11
N VAL A 290 -6.03 -30.30 1.39
CA VAL A 290 -7.26 -31.07 1.36
C VAL A 290 -7.53 -31.43 -0.10
N VAL A 291 -7.38 -32.72 -0.44
CA VAL A 291 -7.76 -33.27 -1.74
C VAL A 291 -9.17 -32.78 -2.04
N LEU A 292 -9.33 -32.07 -3.17
CA LEU A 292 -10.65 -31.67 -3.61
C LEU A 292 -11.46 -32.96 -3.73
N PRO A 293 -12.59 -33.10 -2.99
CA PRO A 293 -13.50 -34.18 -3.32
C PRO A 293 -13.78 -34.05 -4.82
N PRO A 294 -13.73 -35.15 -5.60
CA PRO A 294 -14.11 -35.08 -7.00
C PRO A 294 -15.47 -34.38 -7.05
N SER A 295 -15.59 -33.42 -7.97
CA SER A 295 -16.83 -32.70 -8.19
C SER A 295 -18.00 -33.70 -8.16
N PRO A 296 -19.17 -33.38 -7.58
CA PRO A 296 -20.32 -34.28 -7.62
C PRO A 296 -20.82 -34.58 -9.04
N VAL A 297 -20.15 -34.03 -10.07
CA VAL A 297 -20.14 -34.61 -11.41
C VAL A 297 -19.58 -36.03 -11.34
N SER A 298 -20.49 -36.97 -11.14
CA SER A 298 -20.25 -38.40 -11.32
C SER A 298 -19.35 -38.65 -12.52
N PRO A 299 -18.32 -39.53 -12.43
CA PRO A 299 -17.40 -39.85 -13.53
C PRO A 299 -18.05 -40.54 -14.75
N LYS A 300 -19.39 -40.57 -14.80
CA LYS A 300 -20.22 -41.04 -15.91
C LYS A 300 -20.95 -39.91 -16.66
N MET A 301 -20.76 -38.65 -16.29
CA MET A 301 -21.09 -37.55 -17.20
C MET A 301 -19.82 -37.21 -17.95
N ASP A 302 -19.79 -37.54 -19.24
CA ASP A 302 -18.94 -36.80 -20.16
C ASP A 302 -19.33 -35.31 -19.99
N PRO A 303 -18.39 -34.40 -19.67
CA PRO A 303 -18.68 -32.96 -19.56
C PRO A 303 -19.20 -32.36 -20.87
N PHE A 304 -19.16 -33.13 -21.97
CA PHE A 304 -19.76 -32.83 -23.26
C PHE A 304 -21.03 -33.63 -23.58
N ASP A 305 -21.45 -34.59 -22.78
CA ASP A 305 -22.72 -35.33 -22.94
C ASP A 305 -23.85 -34.56 -22.25
N THR A 306 -24.53 -33.72 -23.04
CA THR A 306 -25.66 -32.92 -22.57
C THR A 306 -26.90 -33.31 -23.36
N LYS A 307 -27.73 -34.19 -22.78
CA LYS A 307 -29.15 -34.33 -23.16
C LYS A 307 -29.94 -33.03 -22.91
N ASP A 308 -29.38 -32.08 -22.16
CA ASP A 308 -29.86 -30.70 -22.04
C ASP A 308 -29.18 -29.79 -23.08
N PRO A 309 -29.91 -28.90 -23.76
CA PRO A 309 -29.31 -27.95 -24.69
C PRO A 309 -28.41 -26.97 -23.93
N LYS A 310 -27.11 -26.93 -24.30
CA LYS A 310 -26.17 -25.92 -23.82
C LYS A 310 -26.72 -24.54 -24.13
N LYS A 311 -27.03 -23.77 -23.09
CA LYS A 311 -27.55 -22.40 -23.22
C LYS A 311 -26.41 -21.41 -23.05
N TRP A 312 -26.26 -20.51 -24.01
CA TRP A 312 -25.38 -19.35 -23.86
C TRP A 312 -25.92 -18.42 -22.78
N ILE A 313 -25.01 -17.97 -21.90
CA ILE A 313 -25.34 -17.06 -20.80
C ILE A 313 -24.51 -15.81 -20.99
N CYS A 314 -25.19 -14.67 -21.05
CA CYS A 314 -24.53 -13.38 -21.06
C CYS A 314 -23.97 -13.10 -19.66
N VAL A 315 -22.66 -12.91 -19.56
CA VAL A 315 -21.95 -12.69 -18.29
C VAL A 315 -21.26 -11.31 -18.23
N GLY A 316 -21.39 -10.49 -19.27
CA GLY A 316 -20.82 -9.14 -19.34
C GLY A 316 -20.33 -8.79 -20.75
N GLU A 317 -19.90 -7.55 -20.92
CA GLU A 317 -19.26 -7.05 -22.13
C GLU A 317 -17.74 -7.19 -22.04
N THR A 318 -17.04 -7.20 -23.18
CA THR A 318 -15.57 -7.33 -23.20
C THR A 318 -14.85 -6.20 -22.47
N LYS A 319 -15.46 -5.00 -22.41
CA LYS A 319 -14.93 -3.84 -21.67
C LYS A 319 -14.91 -4.04 -20.15
N ASP A 320 -15.76 -4.94 -19.64
CA ASP A 320 -15.85 -5.22 -18.20
C ASP A 320 -14.68 -6.10 -17.71
N PHE A 321 -13.93 -6.68 -18.65
CA PHE A 321 -12.74 -7.50 -18.41
C PHE A 321 -11.50 -6.79 -18.94
N GLU A 322 -10.76 -6.20 -17.99
CA GLU A 322 -9.48 -5.55 -18.22
C GLU A 322 -8.46 -6.51 -18.84
N VAL A 323 -7.66 -6.00 -19.78
CA VAL A 323 -6.53 -6.74 -20.36
C VAL A 323 -5.46 -6.93 -19.28
N ASP A 324 -4.83 -8.11 -19.27
CA ASP A 324 -3.82 -8.51 -18.28
C ASP A 324 -4.36 -8.57 -16.84
N ALA A 325 -5.66 -8.85 -16.71
CA ALA A 325 -6.33 -8.91 -15.42
C ALA A 325 -7.38 -10.03 -15.32
N GLY A 326 -7.59 -10.50 -14.10
CA GLY A 326 -8.72 -11.37 -13.74
C GLY A 326 -9.92 -10.58 -13.24
N ARG A 327 -11.13 -11.09 -13.52
CA ARG A 327 -12.41 -10.68 -12.94
C ARG A 327 -13.23 -11.91 -12.55
N THR A 328 -14.20 -11.72 -11.66
CA THR A 328 -15.07 -12.79 -11.18
C THR A 328 -16.46 -12.64 -11.77
N ILE A 329 -17.04 -13.74 -12.22
CA ILE A 329 -18.47 -13.85 -12.55
C ILE A 329 -19.14 -14.84 -11.59
N LYS A 330 -20.43 -14.65 -11.35
CA LYS A 330 -21.25 -15.58 -10.57
C LYS A 330 -22.16 -16.38 -11.50
N TYR A 331 -22.20 -17.69 -11.33
CA TYR A 331 -23.17 -18.55 -12.01
C TYR A 331 -23.77 -19.54 -11.02
N GLY A 332 -25.05 -19.35 -10.70
CA GLY A 332 -25.70 -20.08 -9.62
C GLY A 332 -24.96 -19.87 -8.29
N GLY A 333 -24.50 -20.96 -7.68
CA GLY A 333 -23.68 -20.94 -6.47
C GLY A 333 -22.16 -20.83 -6.69
N VAL A 334 -21.70 -20.85 -7.95
CA VAL A 334 -20.27 -20.96 -8.30
C VAL A 334 -19.70 -19.61 -8.72
N GLN A 335 -18.45 -19.36 -8.32
CA GLN A 335 -17.67 -18.22 -8.79
C GLN A 335 -16.67 -18.69 -9.85
N ILE A 336 -16.63 -18.00 -10.99
CA ILE A 336 -15.71 -18.31 -12.10
C ILE A 336 -14.78 -17.10 -12.26
N ALA A 337 -13.48 -17.35 -12.26
CA ALA A 337 -12.46 -16.38 -12.58
C ALA A 337 -12.29 -16.37 -14.10
N VAL A 338 -12.40 -15.20 -14.71
CA VAL A 338 -12.22 -14.96 -16.13
C VAL A 338 -11.00 -14.07 -16.30
N PHE A 339 -10.08 -14.46 -17.18
CA PHE A 339 -8.83 -13.77 -17.46
C PHE A 339 -8.79 -13.40 -18.94
N ARG A 340 -8.39 -12.16 -19.21
CA ARG A 340 -8.17 -11.66 -20.56
C ARG A 340 -6.69 -11.35 -20.75
N MET A 341 -6.01 -12.13 -21.59
CA MET A 341 -4.57 -12.00 -21.80
C MET A 341 -4.23 -10.87 -22.80
N PRO A 342 -3.02 -10.29 -22.73
CA PRO A 342 -2.54 -9.30 -23.71
C PRO A 342 -2.56 -9.80 -25.16
N ASN A 343 -2.36 -11.10 -25.37
CA ASN A 343 -2.39 -11.74 -26.69
C ASN A 343 -3.81 -11.95 -27.27
N GLY A 344 -4.85 -11.49 -26.56
CA GLY A 344 -6.25 -11.60 -26.98
C GLY A 344 -6.96 -12.90 -26.58
N SER A 345 -6.26 -13.86 -26.00
CA SER A 345 -6.86 -15.09 -25.48
C SER A 345 -7.62 -14.88 -24.17
N TRP A 346 -8.60 -15.75 -23.92
CA TRP A 346 -9.45 -15.73 -22.74
C TRP A 346 -9.38 -17.07 -22.03
N TYR A 347 -9.26 -17.04 -20.71
CA TYR A 347 -9.26 -18.23 -19.86
C TYR A 347 -10.33 -18.09 -18.78
N ALA A 348 -10.95 -19.21 -18.43
CA ALA A 348 -11.91 -19.26 -17.34
C ALA A 348 -11.68 -20.51 -16.49
N THR A 349 -11.71 -20.35 -15.17
CA THR A 349 -11.60 -21.44 -14.20
C THR A 349 -12.45 -21.13 -12.97
N GLN A 350 -12.71 -22.11 -12.11
CA GLN A 350 -13.36 -21.84 -10.84
C GLN A 350 -12.51 -20.82 -10.06
N ASN A 351 -13.12 -19.76 -9.51
CA ASN A 351 -12.40 -18.71 -8.76
C ASN A 351 -11.97 -19.22 -7.38
N MET A 352 -11.26 -20.34 -7.26
CA MET A 352 -10.88 -20.97 -6.01
C MET A 352 -9.44 -21.44 -6.06
N CYS A 353 -8.60 -20.95 -5.14
CA CYS A 353 -7.23 -21.43 -5.02
C CYS A 353 -7.23 -22.93 -4.63
N PRO A 354 -6.59 -23.83 -5.40
CA PRO A 354 -6.63 -25.27 -5.14
C PRO A 354 -5.99 -25.64 -3.79
N HIS A 355 -5.00 -24.87 -3.34
CA HIS A 355 -4.30 -25.13 -2.08
C HIS A 355 -5.01 -24.57 -0.84
N LYS A 356 -5.58 -23.37 -0.96
CA LYS A 356 -6.10 -22.60 0.18
C LYS A 356 -7.62 -22.55 0.23
N ARG A 357 -8.30 -23.01 -0.82
CA ARG A 357 -9.75 -22.91 -1.05
C ARG A 357 -10.32 -21.50 -0.89
N ALA A 358 -9.46 -20.50 -1.04
CA ALA A 358 -9.83 -19.10 -0.97
C ALA A 358 -10.29 -18.61 -2.34
N LEU A 359 -11.34 -17.77 -2.38
CA LEU A 359 -11.97 -17.34 -3.63
C LEU A 359 -11.26 -16.14 -4.28
N VAL A 360 -9.96 -16.29 -4.55
CA VAL A 360 -9.05 -15.17 -4.83
C VAL A 360 -8.28 -15.26 -6.15
N LEU A 361 -8.50 -16.30 -6.97
CA LEU A 361 -7.71 -16.52 -8.18
C LEU A 361 -7.81 -15.34 -9.17
N SER A 362 -9.01 -14.80 -9.36
CA SER A 362 -9.24 -13.61 -10.20
C SER A 362 -8.50 -12.35 -9.75
N GLN A 363 -8.00 -12.30 -8.50
CA GLN A 363 -7.22 -11.19 -7.97
C GLN A 363 -5.71 -11.37 -8.17
N GLY A 364 -5.27 -12.51 -8.70
CA GLY A 364 -3.86 -12.83 -8.95
C GLY A 364 -3.23 -11.99 -10.07
N LEU A 365 -1.90 -12.03 -10.12
CA LEU A 365 -1.14 -11.53 -11.26
C LEU A 365 -1.20 -12.54 -12.40
N LEU A 366 -1.37 -12.05 -13.62
CA LEU A 366 -1.15 -12.84 -14.83
C LEU A 366 0.33 -12.80 -15.19
N GLY A 367 0.81 -13.89 -15.79
CA GLY A 367 2.17 -13.99 -16.28
C GLY A 367 2.20 -14.85 -17.52
N ASP A 368 2.78 -14.33 -18.59
CA ASP A 368 3.04 -15.09 -19.81
C ASP A 368 4.39 -15.80 -19.68
N SER A 369 4.38 -17.11 -19.47
CA SER A 369 5.60 -17.91 -19.61
C SER A 369 5.90 -18.11 -21.10
N VAL A 370 6.47 -17.11 -21.77
CA VAL A 370 7.18 -17.35 -23.04
C VAL A 370 8.63 -17.72 -22.74
N SER A 371 8.85 -18.73 -21.90
CA SER A 371 10.09 -19.53 -21.76
C SER A 371 10.12 -20.27 -20.41
N ALA A 372 9.89 -21.59 -20.44
CA ALA A 372 10.56 -22.61 -19.62
C ALA A 372 9.70 -23.89 -19.63
N ALA A 373 9.90 -24.72 -20.65
CA ALA A 373 9.68 -26.14 -20.48
C ALA A 373 10.72 -26.64 -19.47
N GLY A 374 10.28 -27.12 -18.30
CA GLY A 374 11.15 -27.67 -17.28
C GLY A 374 11.01 -26.95 -15.93
N ASP A 375 9.87 -27.15 -15.28
CA ASP A 375 9.77 -27.52 -13.86
C ASP A 375 8.30 -27.41 -13.45
N GLY A 376 7.78 -28.51 -12.91
CA GLY A 376 6.36 -28.72 -12.58
C GLY A 376 5.83 -27.84 -11.45
N LYS A 377 5.82 -26.53 -11.65
CA LYS A 377 5.01 -25.59 -10.89
C LYS A 377 3.68 -25.44 -11.61
N SER A 378 2.62 -25.83 -10.91
CA SER A 378 1.23 -25.71 -11.33
C SER A 378 0.94 -24.32 -11.89
N GLN A 379 0.53 -24.28 -13.16
CA GLN A 379 -0.20 -23.18 -13.78
C GLN A 379 -1.53 -22.96 -13.03
N PRO A 380 -2.09 -21.73 -13.03
CA PRO A 380 -3.34 -21.41 -12.35
C PRO A 380 -4.54 -22.25 -12.82
#